data_AF-A0A7T0G2P2-F1
#
_entry.id   AF-A0A7T0G2P2-F1
#
_cell.length_a   1.000
_cell.length_b   1.000
_cell.length_c   1.000
_cell.angle_alpha   90.00
_cell.angle_beta   90.00
_cell.angle_gamma   90.00
#
_symmetry.space_group_name_H-M   'P 1'
#
loop_
_entity.id
_entity.type
_entity.pdbx_description
1 polymer ?
#
loop_
_entity_poly.entity_id
_entity_poly.type
_entity_poly.pdbx_seq_one_letter_code
_entity_poly.pdbx_strand_id
1 'polypeptide(L)'
;MKQLVLFCIFSFFFLLTACEQELKEHPMPIAMKRQIQQETTVSAQGQDIVGVITLDERRAKEAPENAVLFIVARPEGVTSGPPIAAKRFSLVKFPFSFSLGPGDVMRPGTPFEGKMTVTARLDSDGNAQPMFGDLFGTLTALPGDQQVEIALDQVYVASEEPSTTVYGTVSLDPSVSAVKEGAVLFLFARAEGVRRGPPIAAKRIPDATFPYEFSLGQTDTMMPNAVFDGKLSITARLDSDGLAGAGPDDLEAVIETSAGQKGVNIVIGQASPAGS
;
A
#
# COMPACT_ATOMS: atom_id res chain seq x y z
N MET A 1 -23.92 19.44 -86.21
CA MET A 1 -22.48 19.67 -86.49
C MET A 1 -22.01 20.82 -85.62
N LYS A 2 -20.90 20.62 -84.88
CA LYS A 2 -20.13 21.58 -84.08
C LYS A 2 -20.81 22.09 -82.80
N GLN A 3 -20.19 22.19 -81.63
CA GLN A 3 -18.85 21.89 -81.09
C GLN A 3 -19.01 22.05 -79.56
N LEU A 4 -18.64 21.07 -78.74
CA LEU A 4 -17.34 20.89 -78.08
C LEU A 4 -17.47 21.17 -76.57
N VAL A 5 -17.37 20.06 -75.86
CA VAL A 5 -17.27 19.87 -74.40
C VAL A 5 -16.00 20.54 -73.89
N LEU A 6 -16.10 21.33 -72.82
CA LEU A 6 -14.95 21.80 -72.03
C LEU A 6 -15.11 21.40 -70.57
N PHE A 7 -14.35 20.35 -70.26
CA PHE A 7 -13.73 19.96 -69.00
C PHE A 7 -13.71 21.01 -67.87
N CYS A 8 -14.18 20.64 -66.66
CA CYS A 8 -13.57 21.03 -65.39
C CYS A 8 -14.06 20.14 -64.22
N ILE A 9 -13.13 19.33 -63.69
CA ILE A 9 -12.91 19.04 -62.25
C ILE A 9 -14.04 18.24 -61.57
N PHE A 10 -14.04 16.91 -61.66
CA PHE A 10 -13.31 15.92 -60.83
C PHE A 10 -13.45 16.11 -59.31
N SER A 11 -14.05 15.07 -58.69
CA SER A 11 -14.07 14.78 -57.25
C SER A 11 -15.07 15.55 -56.38
N PHE A 12 -16.37 15.24 -56.53
CA PHE A 12 -17.29 15.39 -55.41
C PHE A 12 -17.36 14.07 -54.64
N PHE A 13 -16.90 14.16 -53.41
CA PHE A 13 -16.68 13.12 -52.43
C PHE A 13 -17.94 12.28 -52.18
N PHE A 14 -17.73 10.96 -52.27
CA PHE A 14 -18.44 9.86 -51.62
C PHE A 14 -19.71 10.15 -50.80
N LEU A 15 -20.82 9.66 -51.33
CA LEU A 15 -21.99 9.17 -50.58
C LEU A 15 -21.56 8.05 -49.62
N LEU A 16 -21.63 8.29 -48.30
CA LEU A 16 -21.82 7.27 -47.27
C LEU A 16 -22.44 7.97 -46.04
N THR A 17 -23.75 8.22 -46.07
CA THR A 17 -24.52 8.50 -44.86
C THR A 17 -24.66 7.19 -44.09
N ALA A 18 -23.70 6.91 -43.21
CA ALA A 18 -23.84 5.87 -42.20
C ALA A 18 -24.93 6.32 -41.20
N CYS A 19 -25.91 5.46 -41.00
CA CYS A 19 -26.94 5.62 -39.97
C CYS A 19 -26.26 5.42 -38.61
N GLU A 20 -25.89 6.50 -37.95
CA GLU A 20 -25.41 6.49 -36.56
C GLU A 20 -26.63 6.34 -35.65
N GLN A 21 -27.04 5.09 -35.44
CA GLN A 21 -28.14 4.78 -34.53
C GLN A 21 -27.58 4.74 -33.11
N GLU A 22 -27.64 5.88 -32.43
CA GLU A 22 -27.27 6.01 -31.03
C GLU A 22 -27.97 4.93 -30.18
N LEU A 23 -27.16 4.07 -29.55
CA LEU A 23 -27.59 3.19 -28.48
C LEU A 23 -27.95 4.07 -27.28
N LYS A 24 -29.22 4.43 -27.16
CA LYS A 24 -29.76 5.07 -25.97
C LYS A 24 -29.57 4.11 -24.80
N GLU A 25 -28.72 4.47 -23.85
CA GLU A 25 -28.64 3.81 -22.56
C GLU A 25 -30.02 3.95 -21.86
N HIS A 26 -30.83 2.90 -21.94
CA HIS A 26 -32.07 2.85 -21.20
C HIS A 26 -31.77 2.62 -19.72
N PRO A 27 -32.15 3.53 -18.81
CA PRO A 27 -31.93 3.34 -17.40
C PRO A 27 -32.63 2.05 -16.96
N MET A 28 -31.86 1.14 -16.32
CA MET A 28 -32.39 -0.15 -15.88
C MET A 28 -33.70 0.04 -15.11
N PRO A 29 -34.78 -0.69 -15.45
CA PRO A 29 -36.05 -0.58 -14.75
C PRO A 29 -35.86 -0.76 -13.24
N ILE A 30 -36.52 0.08 -12.44
CA ILE A 30 -36.43 0.04 -10.97
C ILE A 30 -36.74 -1.36 -10.42
N ALA A 31 -37.65 -2.09 -11.07
CA ALA A 31 -37.97 -3.48 -10.73
C ALA A 31 -36.77 -4.43 -10.89
N MET A 32 -35.98 -4.27 -11.95
CA MET A 32 -34.78 -5.07 -12.19
C MET A 32 -33.66 -4.72 -11.22
N LYS A 33 -33.48 -3.42 -10.90
CA LYS A 33 -32.57 -3.00 -9.82
C LYS A 33 -32.99 -3.59 -8.47
N ARG A 34 -34.29 -3.61 -8.17
CA ARG A 34 -34.84 -4.20 -6.94
C ARG A 34 -34.67 -5.71 -6.90
N GLN A 35 -34.85 -6.42 -8.02
CA GLN A 35 -34.61 -7.86 -8.10
C GLN A 35 -33.15 -8.21 -7.92
N ILE A 36 -32.23 -7.51 -8.59
CA ILE A 36 -30.78 -7.71 -8.38
C ILE A 36 -30.42 -7.43 -6.93
N GLN A 37 -30.98 -6.36 -6.34
CA GLN A 37 -30.71 -6.02 -4.95
C GLN A 37 -31.31 -7.03 -3.96
N GLN A 38 -32.51 -7.56 -4.22
CA GLN A 38 -33.15 -8.62 -3.44
C GLN A 38 -32.44 -9.97 -3.57
N GLU A 39 -32.05 -10.40 -4.78
CA GLU A 39 -31.26 -11.62 -5.01
C GLU A 39 -29.88 -11.50 -4.35
N THR A 40 -29.25 -10.32 -4.39
CA THR A 40 -28.00 -10.04 -3.65
C THR A 40 -28.22 -10.11 -2.13
N THR A 41 -29.37 -9.67 -1.62
CA THR A 41 -29.66 -9.77 -0.17
C THR A 41 -29.89 -11.22 0.26
N VAL A 42 -30.63 -12.01 -0.53
CA VAL A 42 -30.93 -13.42 -0.27
C VAL A 42 -29.70 -14.32 -0.39
N SER A 43 -28.81 -14.05 -1.36
CA SER A 43 -27.51 -14.71 -1.49
C SER A 43 -26.56 -14.38 -0.32
N ALA A 44 -26.65 -13.17 0.25
CA ALA A 44 -25.84 -12.78 1.41
C ALA A 44 -26.27 -13.47 2.72
N GLN A 45 -27.53 -13.89 2.85
CA GLN A 45 -27.98 -14.63 4.03
C GLN A 45 -27.38 -16.05 4.06
N GLY A 46 -26.27 -16.18 4.78
CA GLY A 46 -25.55 -17.44 4.99
C GLY A 46 -24.11 -17.47 4.46
N GLN A 47 -23.62 -16.36 3.91
CA GLN A 47 -22.22 -16.22 3.46
C GLN A 47 -21.32 -15.55 4.51
N ASP A 48 -21.91 -15.03 5.59
CA ASP A 48 -21.14 -14.44 6.68
C ASP A 48 -20.30 -15.50 7.38
N ILE A 49 -19.02 -15.18 7.59
CA ILE A 49 -18.17 -15.86 8.54
C ILE A 49 -18.56 -15.36 9.93
N VAL A 50 -18.99 -16.25 10.81
CA VAL A 50 -19.49 -15.91 12.15
C VAL A 50 -18.66 -16.61 13.21
N GLY A 51 -18.20 -15.85 14.20
CA GLY A 51 -17.30 -16.39 15.20
C GLY A 51 -17.15 -15.54 16.45
N VAL A 52 -16.16 -15.93 17.25
CA VAL A 52 -15.77 -15.25 18.49
C VAL A 52 -14.29 -14.90 18.42
N ILE A 53 -13.95 -13.71 18.88
CA ILE A 53 -12.57 -13.29 19.12
C ILE A 53 -12.31 -13.33 20.62
N THR A 54 -11.23 -13.98 21.03
CA THR A 54 -10.78 -14.07 22.42
C THR A 54 -9.45 -13.33 22.61
N LEU A 55 -9.19 -12.84 23.82
CA LEU A 55 -7.90 -12.27 24.19
C LEU A 55 -7.14 -13.29 25.03
N ASP A 56 -5.95 -13.68 24.59
CA ASP A 56 -5.14 -14.65 25.34
C ASP A 56 -4.75 -14.05 26.71
N GLU A 57 -4.95 -14.82 27.78
CA GLU A 57 -4.67 -14.38 29.15
C GLU A 57 -3.21 -13.96 29.35
N ARG A 58 -2.27 -14.57 28.61
CA ARG A 58 -0.84 -14.22 28.64
C ARG A 58 -0.58 -12.82 28.09
N ARG A 59 -1.48 -12.31 27.25
CA ARG A 59 -1.39 -10.99 26.58
C ARG A 59 -2.33 -9.95 27.18
N ALA A 60 -3.14 -10.31 28.18
CA ALA A 60 -4.16 -9.42 28.74
C ALA A 60 -3.60 -8.09 29.27
N LYS A 61 -2.35 -8.06 29.74
CA LYS A 61 -1.66 -6.85 30.21
C LYS A 61 -1.14 -5.94 29.09
N GLU A 62 -1.04 -6.47 27.88
CA GLU A 62 -0.57 -5.78 26.68
C GLU A 62 -1.73 -5.13 25.91
N ALA A 63 -2.99 -5.45 26.26
CA ALA A 63 -4.17 -4.92 25.61
C ALA A 63 -4.39 -3.42 25.96
N PRO A 64 -4.49 -2.52 24.97
CA PRO A 64 -4.71 -1.10 25.23
C PRO A 64 -6.13 -0.82 25.76
N GLU A 65 -6.26 0.08 26.73
CA GLU A 65 -7.57 0.40 27.36
C GLU A 65 -8.61 0.97 26.37
N ASN A 66 -8.16 1.66 25.32
CA ASN A 66 -9.01 2.31 24.31
C ASN A 66 -8.82 1.71 22.91
N ALA A 67 -8.48 0.42 22.83
CA ALA A 67 -8.14 -0.18 21.57
C ALA A 67 -9.32 -0.26 20.58
N VAL A 68 -8.97 -0.16 19.29
CA VAL A 68 -9.86 -0.37 18.16
C VAL A 68 -9.65 -1.77 17.62
N LEU A 69 -10.72 -2.55 17.48
CA LEU A 69 -10.66 -3.88 16.86
C LEU A 69 -10.94 -3.75 15.37
N PHE A 70 -9.96 -4.12 14.55
CA PHE A 70 -10.11 -4.31 13.11
C PHE A 70 -10.27 -5.79 12.81
N ILE A 71 -11.24 -6.13 11.96
CA ILE A 71 -11.41 -7.48 11.42
C ILE A 71 -11.35 -7.35 9.91
N VAL A 72 -10.39 -8.02 9.27
CA VAL A 72 -10.17 -7.91 7.83
C VAL A 72 -10.08 -9.29 7.19
N ALA A 73 -10.60 -9.43 5.97
CA ALA A 73 -10.47 -10.64 5.17
C ALA A 73 -9.66 -10.37 3.90
N ARG A 74 -8.67 -11.22 3.63
CA ARG A 74 -7.91 -11.26 2.38
C ARG A 74 -7.99 -12.65 1.77
N PRO A 75 -7.85 -12.81 0.45
CA PRO A 75 -7.64 -14.14 -0.13
C PRO A 75 -6.48 -14.86 0.54
N GLU A 76 -6.60 -16.17 0.71
CA GLU A 76 -5.51 -17.00 1.25
C GLU A 76 -4.21 -16.76 0.46
N GLY A 77 -3.10 -16.57 1.18
CA GLY A 77 -1.78 -16.29 0.60
C GLY A 77 -1.52 -14.83 0.21
N VAL A 78 -2.51 -13.94 0.31
CA VAL A 78 -2.33 -12.49 0.07
C VAL A 78 -2.01 -11.79 1.38
N THR A 79 -0.78 -11.29 1.49
CA THR A 79 -0.25 -10.66 2.73
C THR A 79 -0.25 -9.13 2.70
N SER A 80 -0.50 -8.50 1.55
CA SER A 80 -0.42 -7.05 1.37
C SER A 80 -1.60 -6.48 0.57
N GLY A 81 -1.75 -5.15 0.60
CA GLY A 81 -2.83 -4.45 -0.09
C GLY A 81 -4.14 -4.36 0.69
N PRO A 82 -5.14 -3.67 0.10
CA PRO A 82 -6.45 -3.47 0.73
C PRO A 82 -7.17 -4.81 0.86
N PRO A 83 -7.86 -5.06 1.99
CA PRO A 83 -8.62 -6.29 2.18
C PRO A 83 -9.88 -6.31 1.31
N ILE A 84 -10.45 -7.50 1.11
CA ILE A 84 -11.73 -7.67 0.41
C ILE A 84 -12.86 -7.12 1.26
N ALA A 85 -12.88 -7.48 2.54
CA ALA A 85 -13.88 -7.03 3.51
C ALA A 85 -13.21 -6.57 4.80
N ALA A 86 -13.82 -5.59 5.46
CA ALA A 86 -13.30 -5.05 6.70
C ALA A 86 -14.40 -4.55 7.64
N LYS A 87 -14.20 -4.75 8.95
CA LYS A 87 -14.96 -4.10 10.02
C LYS A 87 -14.03 -3.43 11.02
N ARG A 88 -14.57 -2.40 11.67
CA ARG A 88 -13.92 -1.64 12.72
C ARG A 88 -14.88 -1.52 13.91
N PHE A 89 -14.38 -1.80 15.10
CA PHE A 89 -15.13 -1.69 16.34
C PHE A 89 -14.32 -0.94 17.40
N SER A 90 -15.00 -0.25 18.31
CA SER A 90 -14.39 0.45 19.44
C SER A 90 -15.07 0.01 20.73
N LEU A 91 -14.37 0.16 21.86
CA LEU A 91 -14.87 -0.24 23.19
C LEU A 91 -15.27 -1.74 23.25
N VAL A 92 -14.48 -2.58 22.57
CA VAL A 92 -14.73 -4.03 22.54
C VAL A 92 -14.46 -4.66 23.91
N LYS A 93 -15.26 -5.67 24.26
CA LYS A 93 -15.04 -6.52 25.43
C LYS A 93 -14.88 -7.95 24.95
N PHE A 94 -13.90 -8.64 25.50
CA PHE A 94 -13.63 -10.03 25.16
C PHE A 94 -14.35 -10.99 26.13
N PRO A 95 -14.87 -12.13 25.64
CA PRO A 95 -14.92 -12.55 24.24
C PRO A 95 -15.85 -11.67 23.39
N PHE A 96 -15.47 -11.40 22.13
CA PHE A 96 -16.19 -10.52 21.20
C PHE A 96 -16.77 -11.32 20.03
N SER A 97 -18.09 -11.34 19.89
CA SER A 97 -18.75 -11.98 18.74
C SER A 97 -18.65 -11.12 17.49
N PHE A 98 -18.34 -11.73 16.35
CA PHE A 98 -18.26 -11.04 15.06
C PHE A 98 -19.01 -11.81 13.96
N SER A 99 -19.41 -11.05 12.94
CA SER A 99 -19.76 -11.54 11.60
C SER A 99 -18.92 -10.75 10.60
N LEU A 100 -18.47 -11.37 9.51
CA LEU A 100 -17.85 -10.70 8.37
C LEU A 100 -18.33 -11.36 7.08
N GLY A 101 -18.93 -10.57 6.17
CA GLY A 101 -19.59 -11.12 4.99
C GLY A 101 -19.66 -10.18 3.79
N PRO A 102 -20.50 -10.51 2.79
CA PRO A 102 -20.64 -9.72 1.55
C PRO A 102 -21.02 -8.25 1.77
N GLY A 103 -21.75 -7.94 2.85
CA GLY A 103 -22.12 -6.56 3.21
C GLY A 103 -20.94 -5.71 3.67
N ASP A 104 -19.80 -6.33 3.96
CA ASP A 104 -18.60 -5.69 4.51
C ASP A 104 -17.49 -5.55 3.47
N VAL A 105 -17.77 -5.94 2.22
CA VAL A 105 -16.87 -5.83 1.09
C VAL A 105 -16.57 -4.36 0.79
N MET A 106 -15.28 -4.01 0.76
CA MET A 106 -14.85 -2.62 0.62
C MET A 106 -15.04 -2.05 -0.78
N ARG A 107 -14.97 -2.90 -1.82
CA ARG A 107 -15.12 -2.47 -3.22
C ARG A 107 -16.35 -3.13 -3.85
N PRO A 108 -17.37 -2.33 -4.25
CA PRO A 108 -18.57 -2.85 -4.91
C PRO A 108 -18.24 -3.75 -6.10
N GLY A 109 -18.94 -4.88 -6.19
CA GLY A 109 -18.74 -5.87 -7.26
C GLY A 109 -17.58 -6.85 -7.05
N THR A 110 -16.81 -6.72 -5.97
CA THR A 110 -15.81 -7.74 -5.59
C THR A 110 -16.53 -8.93 -4.94
N PRO A 111 -16.33 -10.17 -5.40
CA PRO A 111 -16.97 -11.32 -4.79
C PRO A 111 -16.36 -11.62 -3.41
N PHE A 112 -17.21 -12.00 -2.46
CA PHE A 112 -16.79 -12.50 -1.15
C PHE A 112 -16.79 -14.03 -1.20
N GLU A 113 -15.79 -14.59 -1.89
CA GLU A 113 -15.73 -16.02 -2.20
C GLU A 113 -14.32 -16.62 -2.03
N GLY A 114 -14.25 -17.95 -1.96
CA GLY A 114 -12.99 -18.69 -1.81
C GLY A 114 -12.43 -18.69 -0.40
N LYS A 115 -11.26 -19.33 -0.23
CA LYS A 115 -10.56 -19.36 1.05
C LYS A 115 -9.95 -18.01 1.35
N MET A 116 -10.15 -17.55 2.57
CA MET A 116 -9.67 -16.25 3.02
C MET A 116 -8.93 -16.38 4.33
N THR A 117 -7.87 -15.59 4.48
CA THR A 117 -7.26 -15.32 5.78
C THR A 117 -8.03 -14.17 6.43
N VAL A 118 -8.67 -14.47 7.55
CA VAL A 118 -9.34 -13.49 8.41
C VAL A 118 -8.37 -13.10 9.53
N THR A 119 -8.09 -11.81 9.66
CA THR A 119 -7.22 -11.27 10.71
C THR A 119 -8.03 -10.36 11.61
N ALA A 120 -8.00 -10.63 12.92
CA ALA A 120 -8.46 -9.72 13.94
C ALA A 120 -7.24 -9.02 14.55
N ARG A 121 -7.26 -7.69 14.63
CA ARG A 121 -6.18 -6.87 15.20
C ARG A 121 -6.73 -5.86 16.18
N LEU A 122 -6.14 -5.83 17.37
CA LEU A 122 -6.40 -4.86 18.42
C LEU A 122 -5.34 -3.75 18.32
N ASP A 123 -5.79 -2.59 17.85
CA ASP A 123 -4.96 -1.45 17.47
C ASP A 123 -5.05 -0.31 18.50
N SER A 124 -3.93 0.35 18.75
CA SER A 124 -3.79 1.32 19.85
C SER A 124 -4.05 2.78 19.45
N ASP A 125 -3.90 3.15 18.18
CA ASP A 125 -3.95 4.56 17.72
C ASP A 125 -5.15 4.89 16.81
N GLY A 126 -5.93 3.88 16.43
CA GLY A 126 -7.08 3.97 15.55
C GLY A 126 -6.77 3.92 14.05
N ASN A 127 -5.53 3.59 13.66
CA ASN A 127 -5.10 3.49 12.28
C ASN A 127 -5.29 2.07 11.71
N ALA A 128 -5.55 1.98 10.41
CA ALA A 128 -5.76 0.70 9.73
C ALA A 128 -4.45 -0.08 9.49
N GLN A 129 -3.30 0.59 9.55
CA GLN A 129 -1.98 -0.02 9.35
C GLN A 129 -1.51 -0.71 10.64
N PRO A 130 -0.99 -1.96 10.58
CA PRO A 130 -0.38 -2.62 11.74
C PRO A 130 0.78 -1.82 12.33
N MET A 131 0.85 -1.79 13.65
CA MET A 131 1.93 -1.17 14.40
C MET A 131 2.57 -2.14 15.39
N PHE A 132 3.80 -1.79 15.79
CA PHE A 132 4.49 -2.50 16.84
C PHE A 132 3.67 -2.54 18.13
N GLY A 133 3.53 -3.71 18.73
CA GLY A 133 2.80 -3.95 19.97
C GLY A 133 1.31 -4.29 19.78
N ASP A 134 0.76 -4.18 18.58
CA ASP A 134 -0.64 -4.53 18.35
C ASP A 134 -0.87 -6.04 18.55
N LEU A 135 -1.90 -6.40 19.30
CA LEU A 135 -2.29 -7.80 19.45
C LEU A 135 -3.09 -8.24 18.23
N PHE A 136 -2.81 -9.42 17.71
CA PHE A 136 -3.56 -9.94 16.57
C PHE A 136 -3.69 -11.46 16.62
N GLY A 137 -4.62 -11.95 15.81
CA GLY A 137 -4.84 -13.36 15.54
C GLY A 137 -5.34 -13.55 14.12
N THR A 138 -5.12 -14.75 13.58
CA THR A 138 -5.54 -15.09 12.22
C THR A 138 -6.15 -16.47 12.14
N LEU A 139 -7.11 -16.65 11.23
CA LEU A 139 -7.56 -17.96 10.80
C LEU A 139 -7.79 -18.00 9.29
N THR A 140 -7.82 -19.19 8.72
CA THR A 140 -8.33 -19.41 7.36
C THR A 140 -9.78 -19.86 7.44
N ALA A 141 -10.67 -19.20 6.71
CA ALA A 141 -12.10 -19.51 6.64
C ALA A 141 -12.65 -19.45 5.22
N LEU A 142 -13.81 -20.07 5.03
CA LEU A 142 -14.67 -19.97 3.86
C LEU A 142 -15.92 -19.14 4.19
N PRO A 143 -16.53 -18.43 3.22
CA PRO A 143 -17.82 -17.79 3.41
C PRO A 143 -18.85 -18.77 3.97
N GLY A 144 -19.60 -18.33 4.97
CA GLY A 144 -20.62 -19.12 5.66
C GLY A 144 -20.12 -19.94 6.85
N ASP A 145 -18.80 -20.03 7.08
CA ASP A 145 -18.25 -20.71 8.27
C ASP A 145 -18.84 -20.12 9.55
N GLN A 146 -19.34 -20.99 10.43
CA GLN A 146 -19.95 -20.63 11.70
C GLN A 146 -19.08 -21.10 12.87
N GLN A 147 -19.22 -20.44 14.03
CA GLN A 147 -18.55 -20.81 15.27
C GLN A 147 -17.01 -20.84 15.15
N VAL A 148 -16.45 -20.02 14.28
CA VAL A 148 -14.99 -19.90 14.17
C VAL A 148 -14.42 -19.13 15.36
N GLU A 149 -13.17 -19.39 15.73
CA GLU A 149 -12.51 -18.71 16.84
C GLU A 149 -11.19 -18.10 16.39
N ILE A 150 -10.98 -16.82 16.73
CA ILE A 150 -9.69 -16.13 16.59
C ILE A 150 -9.19 -15.76 17.97
N ALA A 151 -8.08 -16.34 18.41
CA ALA A 151 -7.38 -15.90 19.61
C ALA A 151 -6.42 -14.74 19.26
N LEU A 152 -6.48 -13.64 20.00
CA LEU A 152 -5.48 -12.58 19.98
C LEU A 152 -4.30 -13.03 20.86
N ASP A 153 -3.42 -13.85 20.29
CA ASP A 153 -2.30 -14.50 20.97
C ASP A 153 -0.93 -14.05 20.45
N GLN A 154 -0.92 -13.43 19.27
CA GLN A 154 0.26 -12.87 18.65
C GLN A 154 0.34 -11.37 18.90
N VAL A 155 1.56 -10.87 18.91
CA VAL A 155 1.88 -9.45 18.99
C VAL A 155 2.54 -9.12 17.66
N TYR A 156 2.15 -8.02 17.03
CA TYR A 156 2.95 -7.39 15.98
C TYR A 156 4.25 -6.94 16.62
N VAL A 157 5.20 -7.84 16.72
CA VAL A 157 6.58 -7.53 16.98
C VAL A 157 7.16 -6.89 15.72
N ALA A 158 8.21 -6.10 15.86
CA ALA A 158 9.06 -5.82 14.72
C ALA A 158 9.52 -7.20 14.21
N SER A 159 8.98 -7.62 13.07
CA SER A 159 9.06 -9.00 12.59
C SER A 159 10.47 -9.54 12.68
N GLU A 160 10.67 -10.65 13.41
CA GLU A 160 11.84 -11.53 13.24
C GLU A 160 11.56 -12.56 12.14
N GLU A 161 11.25 -12.08 10.93
CA GLU A 161 11.72 -12.65 9.66
C GLU A 161 12.78 -11.66 9.18
N PRO A 162 13.84 -12.03 8.42
CA PRO A 162 15.00 -11.15 8.20
C PRO A 162 14.49 -9.80 7.76
N SER A 163 14.51 -8.82 8.68
CA SER A 163 13.76 -7.59 8.46
C SER A 163 14.49 -6.93 7.34
N THR A 164 14.04 -7.04 6.09
CA THR A 164 14.81 -6.53 4.95
C THR A 164 14.98 -5.02 5.01
N THR A 165 14.24 -4.38 5.92
CA THR A 165 14.42 -3.00 6.36
C THR A 165 15.84 -2.72 6.81
N VAL A 166 16.48 -1.79 6.11
CA VAL A 166 17.76 -1.21 6.52
C VAL A 166 17.49 -0.14 7.58
N TYR A 167 18.26 -0.17 8.66
CA TYR A 167 18.24 0.85 9.72
C TYR A 167 19.57 1.56 9.80
N GLY A 168 19.56 2.87 9.97
CA GLY A 168 20.79 3.63 10.07
C GLY A 168 20.60 5.10 10.39
N THR A 169 21.70 5.82 10.33
CA THR A 169 21.78 7.25 10.63
C THR A 169 22.28 7.99 9.40
N VAL A 170 21.62 9.08 9.02
CA VAL A 170 22.16 10.08 8.11
C VAL A 170 22.74 11.23 8.92
N SER A 171 23.97 11.62 8.63
CA SER A 171 24.63 12.78 9.24
C SER A 171 25.20 13.69 8.16
N LEU A 172 25.53 14.92 8.56
CA LEU A 172 26.21 15.86 7.68
C LEU A 172 27.71 15.84 8.01
N ASP A 173 28.53 15.90 6.96
CA ASP A 173 29.95 16.13 7.13
C ASP A 173 30.16 17.48 7.84
N PRO A 174 31.12 17.60 8.78
CA PRO A 174 31.40 18.87 9.46
C PRO A 174 31.74 20.04 8.53
N SER A 175 32.15 19.78 7.28
CA SER A 175 32.38 20.82 6.27
C SER A 175 31.09 21.46 5.74
N VAL A 176 29.94 20.84 5.95
CA VAL A 176 28.62 21.40 5.59
C VAL A 176 28.24 22.48 6.61
N SER A 177 28.49 23.73 6.23
CA SER A 177 28.36 24.90 7.12
C SER A 177 26.93 25.31 7.47
N ALA A 178 25.95 25.01 6.60
CA ALA A 178 24.53 25.27 6.86
C ALA A 178 23.64 24.42 5.95
N VAL A 179 22.49 24.01 6.47
CA VAL A 179 21.38 23.45 5.68
C VAL A 179 20.40 24.57 5.38
N LYS A 180 19.97 24.68 4.13
CA LYS A 180 18.97 25.68 3.72
C LYS A 180 17.63 25.41 4.41
N GLU A 181 16.96 26.48 4.84
CA GLU A 181 15.60 26.38 5.39
C GLU A 181 14.65 25.76 4.35
N GLY A 182 13.86 24.78 4.78
CA GLY A 182 12.96 24.02 3.91
C GLY A 182 13.61 22.93 3.06
N ALA A 183 14.90 22.63 3.27
CA ALA A 183 15.56 21.51 2.61
C ALA A 183 14.90 20.17 2.97
N VAL A 184 14.89 19.26 2.01
CA VAL A 184 14.22 17.96 2.12
C VAL A 184 15.26 16.86 1.98
N LEU A 185 15.27 15.93 2.95
CA LEU A 185 16.07 14.72 2.84
C LEU A 185 15.29 13.66 2.06
N PHE A 186 15.88 13.17 0.98
CA PHE A 186 15.40 12.03 0.24
C PHE A 186 16.31 10.82 0.47
N LEU A 187 15.69 9.66 0.67
CA LEU A 187 16.38 8.37 0.67
C LEU A 187 15.88 7.54 -0.51
N PHE A 188 16.80 6.99 -1.29
CA PHE A 188 16.49 6.14 -2.43
C PHE A 188 17.26 4.84 -2.32
N ALA A 189 16.57 3.71 -2.42
CA ALA A 189 17.20 2.39 -2.55
C ALA A 189 17.13 1.89 -3.99
N ARG A 190 18.24 1.38 -4.49
CA ARG A 190 18.36 0.64 -5.75
C ARG A 190 19.08 -0.67 -5.51
N ALA A 191 18.95 -1.63 -6.43
CA ALA A 191 19.83 -2.80 -6.41
C ALA A 191 21.30 -2.36 -6.62
N GLU A 192 22.24 -3.05 -5.98
CA GLU A 192 23.69 -2.81 -6.15
C GLU A 192 24.07 -2.73 -7.65
N GLY A 193 24.86 -1.73 -8.02
CA GLY A 193 25.31 -1.51 -9.40
C GLY A 193 24.29 -0.82 -10.33
N VAL A 194 23.04 -0.61 -9.89
CA VAL A 194 22.03 0.12 -10.69
C VAL A 194 22.15 1.63 -10.46
N ARG A 195 22.73 2.34 -11.44
CA ARG A 195 22.97 3.80 -11.36
C ARG A 195 21.86 4.68 -11.92
N ARG A 196 20.93 4.13 -12.71
CA ARG A 196 19.87 4.89 -13.41
C ARG A 196 18.53 4.19 -13.29
N GLY A 197 17.45 4.98 -13.39
CA GLY A 197 16.08 4.50 -13.32
C GLY A 197 15.40 4.78 -11.98
N PRO A 198 14.08 4.51 -11.91
CA PRO A 198 13.31 4.71 -10.68
C PRO A 198 13.87 3.83 -9.55
N PRO A 199 13.92 4.34 -8.32
CA PRO A 199 14.34 3.56 -7.18
C PRO A 199 13.33 2.46 -6.85
N ILE A 200 13.81 1.38 -6.23
CA ILE A 200 12.97 0.29 -5.73
C ILE A 200 12.12 0.79 -4.56
N ALA A 201 12.73 1.58 -3.67
CA ALA A 201 12.07 2.24 -2.55
C ALA A 201 12.54 3.69 -2.40
N ALA A 202 11.65 4.55 -1.94
CA ALA A 202 11.96 5.95 -1.71
C ALA A 202 11.27 6.48 -0.45
N LYS A 203 11.97 7.35 0.27
CA LYS A 203 11.42 8.09 1.42
C LYS A 203 11.72 9.57 1.26
N ARG A 204 10.74 10.40 1.60
CA ARG A 204 10.84 11.86 1.61
C ARG A 204 10.66 12.35 3.04
N ILE A 205 11.63 13.10 3.54
CA ILE A 205 11.69 13.58 4.92
C ILE A 205 11.82 15.12 4.88
N PRO A 206 10.71 15.86 5.00
CA PRO A 206 10.77 17.30 5.20
C PRO A 206 11.32 17.63 6.60
N ASP A 207 11.97 18.78 6.73
CA ASP A 207 12.43 19.34 8.01
C ASP A 207 13.31 18.37 8.82
N ALA A 208 14.15 17.60 8.13
CA ALA A 208 15.04 16.63 8.75
C ALA A 208 16.03 17.32 9.70
N THR A 209 16.12 16.80 10.93
CA THR A 209 17.14 17.21 11.90
C THR A 209 18.27 16.19 11.89
N PHE A 210 19.51 16.67 11.83
CA PHE A 210 20.69 15.82 11.73
C PHE A 210 21.39 15.70 13.10
N PRO A 211 21.86 14.50 13.49
CA PRO A 211 21.73 13.22 12.77
C PRO A 211 20.28 12.71 12.69
N TYR A 212 19.90 12.19 11.53
CA TYR A 212 18.56 11.67 11.26
C TYR A 212 18.58 10.13 11.27
N GLU A 213 17.84 9.54 12.20
CA GLU A 213 17.63 8.08 12.25
C GLU A 213 16.59 7.66 11.22
N PHE A 214 16.93 6.69 10.37
CA PHE A 214 16.05 6.21 9.32
C PHE A 214 15.83 4.70 9.37
N SER A 215 14.67 4.32 8.85
CA SER A 215 14.37 2.98 8.36
C SER A 215 14.06 3.08 6.86
N LEU A 216 14.46 2.09 6.07
CA LEU A 216 14.06 1.98 4.66
C LEU A 216 13.85 0.51 4.31
N GLY A 217 12.64 0.13 3.91
CA GLY A 217 12.29 -1.28 3.73
C GLY A 217 11.14 -1.55 2.77
N GLN A 218 10.58 -2.76 2.84
CA GLN A 218 9.54 -3.26 1.95
C GLN A 218 8.28 -2.37 1.88
N THR A 219 7.97 -1.62 2.94
CA THR A 219 6.84 -0.67 2.97
C THR A 219 7.10 0.61 2.19
N ASP A 220 8.37 0.92 1.90
CA ASP A 220 8.79 2.15 1.20
C ASP A 220 8.93 1.90 -0.32
N THR A 221 8.58 0.72 -0.81
CA THR A 221 8.71 0.37 -2.24
C THR A 221 7.73 1.13 -3.12
N MET A 222 8.21 1.63 -4.26
CA MET A 222 7.44 2.50 -5.15
C MET A 222 6.58 1.75 -6.17
N MET A 223 6.92 0.48 -6.47
CA MET A 223 6.22 -0.33 -7.47
C MET A 223 5.40 -1.44 -6.81
N PRO A 224 4.17 -1.72 -7.27
CA PRO A 224 3.43 -2.91 -6.87
C PRO A 224 4.27 -4.16 -7.21
N ASN A 225 4.49 -5.03 -6.23
CA ASN A 225 5.32 -6.24 -6.32
C ASN A 225 6.84 -6.04 -6.37
N ALA A 226 7.36 -4.83 -6.13
CA ALA A 226 8.80 -4.67 -5.90
C ALA A 226 9.19 -5.40 -4.61
N VAL A 227 10.28 -6.16 -4.66
CA VAL A 227 10.86 -6.84 -3.50
C VAL A 227 12.05 -6.03 -2.99
N PHE A 228 12.01 -5.65 -1.72
CA PHE A 228 13.12 -5.00 -1.03
C PHE A 228 13.99 -6.09 -0.40
N ASP A 229 14.98 -6.57 -1.13
CA ASP A 229 15.88 -7.66 -0.69
C ASP A 229 17.24 -7.58 -1.41
N GLY A 230 18.20 -8.38 -0.97
CA GLY A 230 19.51 -8.53 -1.57
C GLY A 230 20.46 -7.38 -1.26
N LYS A 231 21.42 -7.14 -2.15
CA LYS A 231 22.36 -6.03 -2.02
C LYS A 231 21.78 -4.77 -2.64
N LEU A 232 21.97 -3.66 -1.93
CA LEU A 232 21.34 -2.39 -2.20
C LEU A 232 22.36 -1.26 -2.20
N SER A 233 22.12 -0.29 -3.07
CA SER A 233 22.74 1.03 -3.01
C SER A 233 21.72 2.01 -2.43
N ILE A 234 22.03 2.64 -1.30
CA ILE A 234 21.19 3.68 -0.68
C ILE A 234 21.83 5.04 -0.95
N THR A 235 21.08 5.90 -1.65
CA THR A 235 21.42 7.31 -1.85
C THR A 235 20.65 8.15 -0.84
N ALA A 236 21.36 8.92 -0.02
CA ALA A 236 20.80 10.00 0.76
C ALA A 236 21.11 11.32 0.06
N ARG A 237 20.06 12.09 -0.24
CA ARG A 237 20.18 13.40 -0.89
C ARG A 237 19.51 14.46 -0.05
N LEU A 238 20.25 15.50 0.27
CA LEU A 238 19.71 16.73 0.84
C LEU A 238 19.46 17.71 -0.29
N ASP A 239 18.19 17.85 -0.64
CA ASP A 239 17.72 18.71 -1.72
C ASP A 239 17.23 20.06 -1.16
N SER A 240 17.58 21.13 -1.87
CA SER A 240 17.38 22.51 -1.42
C SER A 240 16.20 23.23 -2.11
N ASP A 241 15.55 22.59 -3.09
CA ASP A 241 14.41 23.13 -3.82
C ASP A 241 13.08 22.39 -3.56
N GLY A 242 13.13 21.23 -2.89
CA GLY A 242 12.00 20.41 -2.47
C GLY A 242 11.53 19.40 -3.52
N LEU A 243 12.20 19.30 -4.67
CA LEU A 243 11.89 18.41 -5.78
C LEU A 243 12.65 17.07 -5.70
N ALA A 244 12.04 16.03 -6.26
CA ALA A 244 12.66 14.71 -6.33
C ALA A 244 13.72 14.58 -7.45
N GLY A 245 13.95 15.61 -8.27
CA GLY A 245 15.04 15.65 -9.25
C GLY A 245 16.38 15.94 -8.59
N ALA A 246 17.51 15.60 -9.24
CA ALA A 246 18.82 16.03 -8.77
C ALA A 246 19.08 17.46 -9.25
N GLY A 247 19.23 18.39 -8.31
CA GLY A 247 19.66 19.77 -8.53
C GLY A 247 21.19 19.93 -8.47
N PRO A 248 21.75 20.97 -9.10
CA PRO A 248 23.19 21.23 -9.07
C PRO A 248 23.74 21.60 -7.67
N ASP A 249 22.86 22.02 -6.77
CA ASP A 249 23.20 22.41 -5.39
C ASP A 249 22.88 21.31 -4.36
N ASP A 250 22.43 20.13 -4.81
CA ASP A 250 22.07 19.04 -3.93
C ASP A 250 23.31 18.35 -3.36
N LEU A 251 23.30 18.08 -2.06
CA LEU A 251 24.33 17.29 -1.41
C LEU A 251 23.89 15.83 -1.38
N GLU A 252 24.74 14.94 -1.89
CA GLU A 252 24.46 13.51 -1.97
C GLU A 252 25.54 12.67 -1.28
N ALA A 253 25.13 11.53 -0.75
CA ALA A 253 26.01 10.44 -0.38
C ALA A 253 25.37 9.11 -0.74
N VAL A 254 26.20 8.14 -1.10
CA VAL A 254 25.78 6.79 -1.50
C VAL A 254 26.54 5.78 -0.68
N ILE A 255 25.83 4.78 -0.18
CA ILE A 255 26.42 3.60 0.47
C ILE A 255 25.94 2.33 -0.21
N GLU A 256 26.77 1.30 -0.20
CA GLU A 256 26.36 -0.07 -0.49
C GLU A 256 26.06 -0.78 0.83
N THR A 257 24.96 -1.53 0.86
CA THR A 257 24.45 -2.23 2.04
C THR A 257 23.71 -3.49 1.60
N SER A 258 23.36 -4.36 2.54
CA SER A 258 22.39 -5.43 2.29
C SER A 258 21.05 -5.12 2.94
N ALA A 259 19.98 -5.65 2.36
CA ALA A 259 18.67 -5.65 2.97
C ALA A 259 18.75 -6.27 4.38
N GLY A 260 18.16 -5.58 5.35
CA GLY A 260 18.17 -5.94 6.77
C GLY A 260 19.40 -5.59 7.57
N GLN A 261 20.35 -4.89 6.96
CA GLN A 261 21.48 -4.34 7.68
C GLN A 261 21.02 -3.24 8.65
N LYS A 262 21.56 -3.28 9.88
CA LYS A 262 21.28 -2.31 10.94
C LYS A 262 22.52 -1.47 11.24
N GLY A 263 22.31 -0.25 11.71
CA GLY A 263 23.39 0.67 12.08
C GLY A 263 24.24 1.15 10.91
N VAL A 264 23.66 1.24 9.70
CA VAL A 264 24.39 1.85 8.57
C VAL A 264 24.55 3.35 8.80
N ASN A 265 25.66 3.91 8.35
CA ASN A 265 25.92 5.35 8.47
C ASN A 265 26.10 5.95 7.08
N ILE A 266 25.36 7.03 6.80
CA ILE A 266 25.49 7.82 5.59
C ILE A 266 25.90 9.23 5.98
N VAL A 267 27.02 9.71 5.45
CA VAL A 267 27.55 11.06 5.71
C VAL A 267 27.42 11.89 4.44
N ILE A 268 26.45 12.81 4.41
CA ILE A 268 26.22 13.71 3.28
C ILE A 268 27.27 14.84 3.29
N GLY A 269 27.84 15.16 2.13
CA GLY A 269 28.82 16.24 1.97
C GLY A 269 30.28 15.79 1.87
N GLN A 270 30.55 14.48 1.93
CA GLN A 270 31.86 13.95 1.54
C GLN A 270 32.00 14.00 0.02
N ALA A 271 33.13 14.53 -0.48
CA ALA A 271 33.43 14.51 -1.91
C ALA A 271 33.45 13.05 -2.41
N SER A 272 32.68 12.76 -3.45
CA SER A 272 32.70 11.44 -4.11
C SER A 272 34.15 11.08 -4.48
N PRO A 273 34.67 9.88 -4.16
CA PRO A 273 35.98 9.49 -4.63
C PRO A 273 35.96 9.52 -6.16
N ALA A 274 36.89 10.27 -6.74
CA ALA A 274 37.09 10.33 -8.18
C ALA A 274 37.25 8.89 -8.70
N GLY A 275 36.48 8.55 -9.74
CA GLY A 275 36.45 7.21 -10.29
C GLY A 275 37.84 6.65 -10.60
N SER A 276 38.06 5.41 -10.19
CA SER A 276 39.12 4.54 -10.69
C SER A 276 38.65 3.76 -11.90
#